data_AF-J9BGU9-F1
#
_entry.id   AF-J9BGU9-F1
#
_cell.length_a   1.000
_cell.length_b   1.000
_cell.length_c   1.000
_cell.angle_alpha   90.00
_cell.angle_beta   90.00
_cell.angle_gamma   90.00
#
_symmetry.space_group_name_H-M   'P 1'
#
loop_
_entity.id
_entity.type
_entity.pdbx_description
1 polymer ?
#
loop_
_entity_poly.entity_id
_entity_poly.type
_entity_poly.pdbx_seq_one_letter_code
_entity_poly.pdbx_strand_id
1 'polypeptide(L)'
;MYEKQNEVPMPILDEQKLELFNEIVCCAMAENKQVSISYQKQNKVYSEVGYIHYYDMVCNELRFRNQHDNVLYIKINHVTDIKYT
;
A
#
# COMPACT_ATOMS: atom_id res chain seq x y z
N MET A 1 -6.46 34.51 4.43
CA MET A 1 -7.14 33.45 3.65
C MET A 1 -6.48 32.14 4.03
N TYR A 2 -7.07 31.38 4.95
CA TYR A 2 -6.49 30.11 5.39
C TYR A 2 -7.02 29.02 4.46
N GLU A 3 -6.14 28.44 3.66
CA GLU A 3 -6.47 27.28 2.84
C GLU A 3 -6.90 26.16 3.77
N LYS A 4 -8.19 25.78 3.68
CA LYS A 4 -8.74 24.62 4.37
C LYS A 4 -8.01 23.40 3.80
N GLN A 5 -6.96 22.96 4.47
CA GLN A 5 -6.27 21.72 4.12
C GLN A 5 -7.33 20.62 4.27
N ASN A 6 -7.74 20.04 3.14
CA ASN A 6 -8.58 18.86 3.13
C ASN A 6 -7.74 17.73 3.72
N GLU A 7 -7.76 17.58 5.04
CA GLU A 7 -7.14 16.47 5.73
C GLU A 7 -7.87 15.21 5.27
N VAL A 8 -7.21 14.41 4.43
CA VAL A 8 -7.70 13.08 4.09
C VAL A 8 -7.68 12.27 5.38
N PRO A 9 -8.82 11.78 5.88
CA PRO A 9 -8.83 10.97 7.08
C PRO A 9 -7.99 9.72 6.84
N MET A 10 -7.16 9.35 7.82
CA MET A 10 -6.36 8.12 7.77
C MET A 10 -7.25 6.93 7.38
N PRO A 11 -6.78 6.01 6.52
CA PRO A 11 -7.55 4.84 6.17
C PRO A 11 -7.87 4.05 7.43
N ILE A 12 -9.16 3.77 7.63
CA ILE A 12 -9.58 2.79 8.63
C ILE A 12 -9.33 1.42 8.03
N LEU A 13 -8.29 0.76 8.55
CA LEU A 13 -7.95 -0.62 8.22
C LEU A 13 -8.56 -1.51 9.31
N ASP A 14 -9.74 -2.04 9.04
CA ASP A 14 -10.36 -3.07 9.87
C ASP A 14 -9.77 -4.46 9.56
N GLU A 15 -10.12 -5.44 10.39
CA GLU A 15 -9.61 -6.81 10.25
C GLU A 15 -9.96 -7.44 8.90
N GLN A 16 -11.15 -7.16 8.36
CA GLN A 16 -11.60 -7.73 7.08
C GLN A 16 -10.76 -7.20 5.91
N LYS A 17 -10.46 -5.90 5.89
CA LYS A 17 -9.59 -5.30 4.88
C LYS A 17 -8.13 -5.74 5.04
N LEU A 18 -7.66 -5.87 6.27
CA LEU A 18 -6.30 -6.34 6.52
C LEU A 18 -6.13 -7.78 6.01
N GLU A 19 -7.10 -8.66 6.27
CA GLU A 19 -7.10 -10.03 5.76
C GLU A 19 -7.08 -10.05 4.23
N LEU A 20 -7.91 -9.23 3.58
CA LEU A 20 -7.93 -9.09 2.13
C LEU A 20 -6.57 -8.63 1.57
N PHE A 21 -5.93 -7.64 2.21
CA PHE A 21 -4.61 -7.19 1.79
C PHE A 21 -3.56 -8.28 1.98
N ASN A 22 -3.60 -9.03 3.09
CA ASN A 22 -2.69 -10.15 3.33
C ASN A 22 -2.83 -11.22 2.24
N GLU A 23 -4.05 -11.61 1.87
CA GLU A 23 -4.34 -12.54 0.78
C GLU A 23 -3.73 -12.04 -0.56
N ILE A 24 -4.02 -10.80 -0.93
CA ILE A 24 -3.50 -10.20 -2.18
C ILE A 24 -1.97 -10.14 -2.16
N VAL A 25 -1.38 -9.71 -1.04
CA VAL A 25 0.07 -9.61 -0.86
C VAL A 25 0.73 -10.98 -1.00
N CYS A 26 0.20 -12.00 -0.33
CA CYS A 26 0.70 -13.38 -0.41
C CYS A 26 0.66 -13.94 -1.83
N CYS A 27 -0.48 -13.83 -2.51
CA CYS A 27 -0.63 -14.28 -3.89
C CYS A 27 0.27 -13.49 -4.85
N ALA A 28 0.33 -12.16 -4.70
CA ALA A 28 1.18 -11.31 -5.53
C ALA A 28 2.66 -11.66 -5.40
N MET A 29 3.14 -11.94 -4.17
CA MET A 29 4.52 -12.38 -3.94
C MET A 29 4.76 -13.78 -4.50
N ALA A 30 3.85 -14.74 -4.25
CA ALA A 30 4.02 -16.13 -4.66
C ALA A 30 4.05 -16.30 -6.19
N GLU A 31 3.21 -15.53 -6.90
CA GLU A 31 3.08 -15.60 -8.35
C GLU A 31 3.87 -14.50 -9.07
N ASN A 32 4.59 -13.65 -8.33
CA ASN A 32 5.26 -12.45 -8.84
C ASN A 32 4.33 -11.58 -9.71
N LYS A 33 3.08 -11.39 -9.26
CA LYS A 33 2.07 -10.61 -9.98
C LYS A 33 2.24 -9.12 -9.71
N GLN A 34 2.03 -8.34 -10.77
CA GLN A 34 2.03 -6.88 -10.68
C GLN A 34 0.74 -6.39 -10.03
N VAL A 35 0.87 -5.47 -9.08
CA VAL A 35 -0.25 -4.85 -8.39
C VAL A 35 -0.14 -3.33 -8.43
N SER A 36 -1.28 -2.68 -8.33
CA SER A 36 -1.40 -1.26 -8.01
C SER A 36 -1.63 -1.12 -6.50
N ILE A 37 -0.75 -0.38 -5.82
CA ILE A 37 -0.87 -0.06 -4.40
C ILE A 37 -1.18 1.43 -4.23
N SER A 38 -2.20 1.74 -3.46
CA SER A 38 -2.53 3.11 -3.06
C SER A 38 -2.31 3.31 -1.57
N TYR A 39 -1.65 4.40 -1.20
CA TYR A 39 -1.30 4.67 0.19
C TYR A 39 -1.30 6.17 0.50
N GLN A 40 -1.61 6.50 1.75
CA GLN A 40 -1.61 7.87 2.25
C GLN A 40 -0.26 8.25 2.86
N LYS A 41 0.27 9.40 2.45
CA LYS A 41 1.47 10.01 3.03
C LYS A 41 1.28 11.53 3.06
N GLN A 42 1.52 12.16 4.22
CA GLN A 42 1.43 13.62 4.39
C GLN A 42 0.10 14.21 3.85
N ASN A 43 -1.03 13.59 4.21
CA ASN A 43 -2.39 13.99 3.77
C ASN A 43 -2.64 13.97 2.25
N LYS A 44 -1.81 13.24 1.50
CA LYS A 44 -2.03 12.97 0.07
C LYS A 44 -2.07 11.46 -0.16
N VAL A 45 -2.91 11.04 -1.10
CA VAL A 45 -2.96 9.67 -1.58
C VAL A 45 -2.04 9.55 -2.79
N TYR A 46 -1.19 8.54 -2.77
CA TYR A 46 -0.29 8.16 -3.86
C TYR A 46 -0.71 6.78 -4.35
N SER A 47 -0.51 6.52 -5.65
CA SER A 47 -0.75 5.22 -6.26
C SER A 47 0.44 4.84 -7.12
N GLU A 48 0.95 3.63 -6.94
CA GLU A 48 2.12 3.10 -7.62
C GLU A 48 1.82 1.72 -8.18
N VAL A 49 2.36 1.42 -9.37
CA VAL A 49 2.23 0.10 -10.02
C VAL A 49 3.60 -0.59 -10.05
N GLY A 50 3.62 -1.86 -9.68
CA GLY A 50 4.86 -2.58 -9.38
C GLY A 50 4.62 -3.92 -8.70
N TYR A 51 5.66 -4.44 -8.07
CA TYR A 51 5.68 -5.77 -7.48
C TYR A 51 5.93 -5.69 -5.98
N ILE A 52 5.23 -6.51 -5.21
CA ILE A 52 5.52 -6.68 -3.79
C ILE A 52 6.66 -7.68 -3.68
N HIS A 53 7.79 -7.25 -3.15
CA HIS A 53 8.98 -8.09 -3.00
C HIS A 53 9.06 -8.76 -1.63
N TYR A 54 8.53 -8.09 -0.59
CA TYR A 54 8.60 -8.58 0.77
C TYR A 54 7.55 -7.91 1.64
N TYR A 55 7.02 -8.65 2.62
CA TYR A 55 6.18 -8.11 3.67
C TYR A 55 6.81 -8.40 5.04
N ASP A 56 7.20 -7.34 5.74
CA ASP A 56 7.65 -7.42 7.13
C ASP A 56 6.43 -7.40 8.06
N MET A 57 6.06 -8.56 8.60
CA MET A 57 4.92 -8.70 9.52
C MET A 57 5.23 -8.24 10.95
N VAL A 58 6.50 -8.01 11.29
CA VAL A 58 6.89 -7.47 12.62
C VAL A 58 6.69 -5.96 12.63
N CYS A 59 7.11 -5.30 11.54
CA CYS A 59 6.99 -3.85 11.38
C CYS A 59 5.72 -3.41 10.63
N ASN A 60 4.92 -4.37 10.13
CA ASN A 60 3.75 -4.14 9.27
C ASN A 60 4.07 -3.24 8.05
N GLU A 61 5.13 -3.60 7.32
CA GLU A 61 5.68 -2.80 6.23
C GLU A 61 5.90 -3.63 4.95
N LEU A 62 5.37 -3.15 3.83
CA LEU A 62 5.54 -3.70 2.49
C LEU A 62 6.76 -3.07 1.82
N ARG A 63 7.63 -3.92 1.24
CA ARG A 63 8.67 -3.50 0.31
C ARG A 63 8.15 -3.67 -1.10
N PHE A 64 7.87 -2.56 -1.74
CA PHE A 64 7.26 -2.49 -3.06
C PHE A 64 8.26 -1.97 -4.07
N ARG A 65 8.51 -2.70 -5.15
CA ARG A 65 9.36 -2.27 -6.26
C ARG A 65 8.49 -1.71 -7.36
N ASN A 66 8.60 -0.40 -7.62
CA ASN A 66 7.84 0.22 -8.69
C ASN A 66 8.48 0.00 -10.07
N GLN A 67 7.76 0.41 -11.12
CA GLN A 67 8.20 0.33 -12.52
C GLN A 67 9.49 1.11 -12.84
N HIS A 68 9.93 2.04 -11.99
CA HIS A 68 11.19 2.77 -12.12
C HIS A 68 12.36 2.12 -11.35
N ASP A 69 12.19 0.88 -10.91
CA ASP A 69 13.15 0.13 -10.11
C ASP A 69 13.41 0.67 -8.69
N ASN A 70 12.61 1.64 -8.24
CA ASN A 70 12.71 2.17 -6.90
C ASN A 70 12.00 1.27 -5.89
N VAL A 71 12.63 1.07 -4.74
CA VAL A 71 12.05 0.35 -3.61
C VAL A 71 11.36 1.34 -2.68
N LEU A 72 10.06 1.17 -2.51
CA LEU A 72 9.20 1.92 -1.60
C LEU A 72 8.91 1.07 -0.36
N TYR A 73 8.99 1.72 0.79
CA TYR A 73 8.66 1.13 2.09
C TYR A 73 7.32 1.71 2.54
N ILE A 74 6.28 0.87 2.54
CA ILE A 74 4.90 1.31 2.74
C ILE A 74 4.32 0.57 3.95
N LYS A 75 4.00 1.31 5.02
CA LYS A 75 3.27 0.74 6.16
C LYS A 75 1.88 0.30 5.74
N ILE A 76 1.48 -0.92 6.09
CA ILE A 76 0.16 -1.47 5.73
C ILE A 76 -0.98 -0.57 6.25
N ASN A 77 -0.80 0.03 7.42
CA ASN A 77 -1.77 0.95 8.04
C ASN A 77 -1.98 2.24 7.25
N HIS A 78 -1.10 2.55 6.30
CA HIS A 78 -1.24 3.70 5.41
C HIS A 78 -1.79 3.29 4.04
N VAL A 79 -1.88 1.99 3.76
CA VAL A 79 -2.42 1.47 2.50
C VAL A 79 -3.93 1.68 2.51
N THR A 80 -4.42 2.32 1.45
CA THR A 80 -5.84 2.56 1.24
C THR A 80 -6.46 1.47 0.35
N ASP A 81 -5.68 0.88 -0.55
CA ASP A 81 -6.15 -0.08 -1.56
C ASP A 81 -4.97 -0.87 -2.17
N ILE A 82 -5.17 -2.16 -2.48
CA ILE A 82 -4.27 -2.99 -3.28
C ILE A 82 -5.10 -3.76 -4.29
N LYS A 83 -4.73 -3.71 -5.57
CA LYS A 83 -5.45 -4.39 -6.66
C LYS A 83 -4.49 -5.01 -7.66
N TYR A 84 -4.88 -6.14 -8.24
CA TYR A 84 -4.19 -6.68 -9.41
C TYR A 84 -4.34 -5.72 -10.60
N THR A 85 -3.31 -5.69 -11.44
CA THR A 85 -3.26 -4.90 -12.67
C THR A 85 -3.70 -5.74 -13.87
#